data_AF-A0A494XKZ1-F1
#
_entry.id   AF-A0A494XKZ1-F1
#
_cell.length_a   1.000
_cell.length_b   1.000
_cell.length_c   1.000
_cell.angle_alpha   90.00
_cell.angle_beta   90.00
_cell.angle_gamma   90.00
#
_symmetry.space_group_name_H-M   'P 1'
#
loop_
_entity.id
_entity.type
_entity.pdbx_description
1 polymer ?
#
loop_
_entity_poly.entity_id
_entity_poly.type
_entity_poly.pdbx_seq_one_letter_code
_entity_poly.pdbx_strand_id
1 'polypeptide(L)' 'MEQEKTLLDELTKEREGYVMRNPENGIEIKCTEEYVKVWEKRGFMIVGRGMFRLIEEEKDAERV' A
#
# COMPACT_ATOMS: atom_id res chain seq x y z
N MET A 1 27.95 -1.17 7.13
CA MET A 1 26.84 -0.67 7.98
C MET A 1 26.05 0.48 7.33
N GLU A 2 26.42 0.99 6.15
CA GLU A 2 25.69 2.12 5.51
C GLU A 2 24.62 1.72 4.49
N GLN A 3 24.67 0.51 3.92
CA GLN A 3 23.72 0.09 2.86
C GLN A 3 22.32 -0.30 3.39
N GLU A 4 22.21 -0.77 4.63
CA GLU A 4 20.92 -1.17 5.21
C GLU A 4 20.02 0.03 5.53
N LYS A 5 20.59 1.17 5.93
CA LYS A 5 19.81 2.38 6.24
C LYS A 5 19.08 2.93 5.03
N THR A 6 19.70 2.91 3.85
CA THR A 6 19.10 3.43 2.62
C THR A 6 17.91 2.61 2.13
N LEU A 7 17.96 1.28 2.25
CA LEU A 7 16.87 0.40 1.79
C LEU A 7 15.62 0.55 2.66
N LEU A 8 15.79 0.66 3.98
CA LEU A 8 14.68 0.91 4.91
C LEU A 8 14.04 2.29 4.67
N ASP A 9 14.85 3.31 4.35
CA ASP A 9 14.37 4.66 4.04
C ASP A 9 13.52 4.67 2.76
N GLU A 10 13.93 3.94 1.72
CA GLU A 10 13.19 3.84 0.46
C GLU A 10 11.85 3.09 0.58
N LEU A 11 11.77 2.14 1.51
CA LEU A 11 10.59 1.32 1.78
C LEU A 11 9.58 2.01 2.72
N THR A 12 10.07 2.88 3.62
CA THR A 12 9.24 3.69 4.52
C THR A 12 8.79 5.02 3.91
N LYS A 13 9.33 5.37 2.73
CA LYS A 13 8.95 6.57 2.00
C LYS A 13 7.47 6.59 1.66
N GLU A 14 6.80 7.67 2.04
CA GLU A 14 5.41 7.92 1.65
C GLU A 14 5.31 8.12 0.15
N ARG A 15 4.42 7.34 -0.47
CA ARG A 15 4.13 7.41 -1.91
C ARG A 15 2.65 7.65 -2.10
N GLU A 16 2.31 8.37 -3.15
CA GLU A 16 0.92 8.49 -3.55
C GLU A 16 0.40 7.12 -4.00
N GLY A 17 -0.77 6.76 -3.49
CA GLY A 17 -1.45 5.55 -3.88
C GLY A 17 -2.96 5.70 -3.82
N TYR A 18 -3.62 4.59 -4.07
CA TYR A 18 -5.06 4.49 -4.22
C TYR A 18 -5.58 3.36 -3.36
N VAL A 19 -6.70 3.62 -2.69
CA VAL A 19 -7.50 2.58 -2.05
C VAL A 19 -8.50 2.12 -3.08
N MET A 20 -8.49 0.83 -3.37
CA MET A 20 -9.42 0.22 -4.31
C MET A 20 -10.22 -0.88 -3.63
N ARG A 21 -11.51 -0.95 -3.94
CA ARG A 21 -12.45 -1.92 -3.37
C ARG A 21 -13.11 -2.73 -4.48
N ASN A 22 -13.14 -4.05 -4.33
CA ASN A 22 -13.96 -4.91 -5.18
C ASN A 22 -15.37 -5.01 -4.56
N PRO A 23 -16.43 -4.53 -5.23
CA PRO A 23 -17.79 -4.58 -4.71
C PRO A 23 -18.39 -5.99 -4.66
N GLU A 24 -17.88 -6.93 -5.46
CA GLU A 24 -18.39 -8.31 -5.52
C GLU A 24 -18.00 -9.09 -4.25
N ASN A 25 -16.77 -8.91 -3.77
CA ASN A 25 -16.24 -9.67 -2.62
C ASN A 25 -16.00 -8.80 -1.38
N GLY A 26 -16.16 -7.48 -1.49
CA GLY A 26 -15.92 -6.53 -0.41
C GLY A 26 -14.45 -6.30 -0.05
N ILE A 27 -13.51 -6.86 -0.81
CA ILE A 27 -12.06 -6.76 -0.56
C ILE A 27 -11.57 -5.35 -0.85
N GLU A 28 -10.80 -4.78 0.07
CA GLU A 28 -10.12 -3.49 -0.07
C GLU A 28 -8.61 -3.70 -0.16
N ILE A 29 -7.96 -2.96 -1.05
CA ILE A 29 -6.52 -2.99 -1.27
C ILE A 29 -5.96 -1.57 -1.38
N LYS A 30 -4.69 -1.40 -1.02
CA LYS A 30 -3.93 -0.18 -1.26
C LYS A 30 -2.89 -0.47 -2.33
N CYS A 31 -2.79 0.37 -3.35
CA CYS A 31 -1.82 0.18 -4.43
C CYS A 31 -1.30 1.51 -4.98
N THR A 32 -0.12 1.50 -5.61
CA THR A 32 0.41 2.66 -6.34
C THR A 32 -0.31 2.84 -7.68
N GLU A 33 -0.19 4.02 -8.28
CA GLU A 33 -0.86 4.37 -9.55
C GLU A 33 -0.64 3.35 -10.68
N GLU A 34 0.57 2.78 -10.75
CA GLU A 34 0.94 1.79 -11.76
C GLU A 34 0.07 0.51 -11.73
N TYR A 35 -0.47 0.17 -10.55
CA TYR A 35 -1.30 -1.03 -10.34
C TYR A 35 -2.80 -0.76 -10.43
N VAL A 36 -3.23 0.50 -10.43
CA VAL A 36 -4.66 0.86 -10.48
C VAL A 36 -5.34 0.20 -11.67
N LYS A 37 -4.75 0.33 -12.88
CA LYS A 37 -5.28 -0.28 -14.11
C LYS A 37 -5.33 -1.80 -14.06
N VAL A 38 -4.43 -2.44 -13.31
CA VAL A 38 -4.42 -3.91 -13.15
C VAL A 38 -5.62 -4.34 -12.31
N TRP A 39 -5.91 -3.59 -11.25
CA TRP A 39 -7.01 -3.87 -10.33
C TRP A 39 -8.38 -3.47 -10.91
N GLU A 40 -8.47 -2.40 -11.68
CA GLU A 40 -9.67 -2.04 -12.44
C GLU A 40 -10.09 -3.17 -13.39
N LYS A 41 -9.14 -3.78 -14.09
CA LYS A 41 -9.40 -4.95 -14.96
C LYS A 41 -9.89 -6.18 -14.18
N ARG A 42 -9.62 -6.25 -12.88
CA ARG A 42 -10.08 -7.32 -11.98
C ARG A 42 -11.37 -6.97 -11.24
N GLY A 43 -12.03 -5.87 -11.60
CA GLY A 43 -13.30 -5.44 -11.02
C GLY A 43 -13.17 -4.60 -9.74
N PHE A 44 -11.98 -4.12 -9.40
CA PHE A 44 -11.81 -3.19 -8.29
C PHE A 44 -12.07 -1.75 -8.74
N MET A 45 -12.64 -0.94 -7.85
CA MET A 45 -12.94 0.47 -8.09
C MET A 45 -12.18 1.33 -7.09
N ILE A 46 -11.71 2.50 -7.53
CA ILE A 46 -11.05 3.46 -6.64
C ILE A 46 -12.09 4.02 -5.67
N VAL A 47 -11.83 3.88 -4.37
CA VAL A 47 -12.67 4.43 -3.29
C VAL A 47 -11.96 5.53 -2.51
N GLY A 48 -10.64 5.68 -2.69
CA GLY A 48 -9.86 6.75 -2.06
C GLY A 48 -8.49 6.93 -2.70
N ARG A 49 -7.88 8.08 -2.45
CA ARG A 49 -6.49 8.42 -2.81
C ARG A 49 -5.82 9.02 -1.58
N GLY A 50 -4.55 8.69 -1.37
CA GLY A 50 -3.79 9.18 -0.22
C GLY A 50 -2.30 8.89 -0.34
N MET A 51 -1.53 9.34 0.65
CA MET A 51 -0.15 8.92 0.82
C MET A 51 -0.11 7.65 1.66
N PHE A 52 0.57 6.62 1.16
CA PHE A 52 0.72 5.34 1.82
C PHE A 52 2.21 4.97 1.89
N ARG A 53 2.57 4.25 2.95
CA ARG A 53 3.87 3.58 3.06
C ARG A 53 3.69 2.14 2.64
N LEU A 54 4.65 1.60 1.89
CA LEU A 54 4.61 0.20 1.43
C LEU A 54 4.85 -0.77 2.59
N ILE A 55 5.58 -0.30 3.60
CA ILE A 55 5.77 -1.00 4.87
C ILE A 55 5.25 -0.05 5.94
N GLU A 56 4.18 -0.45 6.61
CA GLU A 56 3.89 0.09 7.93
C GLU A 56 4.95 -0.54 8.84
N GLU A 57 5.75 0.25 9.57
CA GLU A 57 6.57 -0.31 10.65
C GLU A 57 5.59 -1.11 11.52
N GLU A 58 5.66 -2.44 11.44
CA GLU A 58 4.88 -3.31 12.32
C GLU A 58 5.35 -2.98 13.74
N LYS A 59 4.63 -2.08 14.41
CA LYS A 59 4.55 -2.09 15.87
C LYS A 59 3.67 -3.27 16.31
N ASP A 60 3.94 -4.45 15.78
CA ASP A 60 3.60 -5.72 16.42
C ASP A 60 4.82 -6.18 17.23
N ALA A 61 5.40 -5.23 17.97
CA ALA A 61 6.12 -5.54 19.19
C ALA A 61 5.09 -5.48 20.33
N GLU A 62 4.85 -6.65 20.91
CA GLU A 62 4.24 -6.88 22.22
C GLU A 62 2.71 -6.72 22.33
N ARG A 63 2.03 -7.86 22.16
CA ARG A 63 0.92 -8.20 23.05
C ARG A 63 1.13 -9.59 23.63
N VAL A 64 1.81 -9.58 24.77
CA VAL A 64 1.83 -10.50 25.93
C VAL A 64 1.05 -11.81 25.77
#